data_AF-F4ZBW0-F1
#
_entry.id   AF-F4ZBW0-F1
#
_cell.length_a   1.000
_cell.length_b   1.000
_cell.length_c   1.000
_cell.angle_alpha   90.00
_cell.angle_beta   90.00
_cell.angle_gamma   90.00
#
_symmetry.space_group_name_H-M   'P 1'
#
loop_
_entity.id
_entity.type
_entity.pdbx_description
1 polymer ?
#
loop_
_entity_poly.entity_id
_entity_poly.type
_entity_poly.pdbx_seq_one_letter_code
_entity_poly.pdbx_strand_id
1 'polypeptide(L)'
;GVPLSISDLAVKTSLGIQTPTRTMVKAIAVYTNHQRLLDGTTTGCWMEELAAPYYIFKAEGWSVDVASMKGGKVPMDLASMEGDFFTEAAKKFAQENSSLLDSTPAVSSLKPEE
;
A
#
# COMPACT_ATOMS: atom_id res chain seq x y z
N GLY A 1 -5.48 11.73 15.84
CA GLY A 1 -6.60 12.68 15.96
C GLY A 1 -7.69 12.05 16.78
N VAL A 2 -8.26 12.76 17.75
CA VAL A 2 -9.32 12.20 18.62
C VAL A 2 -10.57 11.97 17.77
N PRO A 3 -11.20 10.77 17.78
CA PRO A 3 -12.45 10.56 17.07
C PRO A 3 -13.54 11.46 17.68
N LEU A 4 -14.32 12.11 16.82
CA LEU A 4 -15.44 12.96 17.25
C LEU A 4 -16.48 12.11 17.99
N SER A 5 -16.99 12.63 19.12
CA SER A 5 -18.04 11.97 19.89
C SER A 5 -19.36 11.96 19.11
N ILE A 6 -20.19 10.95 19.33
CA ILE A 6 -21.56 10.87 18.76
C ILE A 6 -22.37 12.12 19.12
N SER A 7 -22.11 12.71 20.29
CA SER A 7 -22.72 13.98 20.73
C SER A 7 -22.37 15.14 19.80
N ASP A 8 -21.11 15.23 19.36
CA ASP A 8 -20.65 16.30 18.45
C ASP A 8 -21.25 16.15 17.05
N LEU A 9 -21.47 14.91 16.61
CA LEU A 9 -22.06 14.61 15.31
C LEU A 9 -23.54 15.02 15.28
N ALA A 10 -24.31 14.70 16.33
CA ALA A 10 -25.72 15.08 16.45
C ALA A 10 -25.91 16.61 16.48
N VAL A 11 -25.03 17.34 17.16
CA VAL A 11 -25.06 18.82 17.21
C VAL A 11 -24.77 19.42 15.83
N LYS A 12 -23.80 18.87 15.07
CA LYS A 12 -23.47 19.35 13.72
C LYS A 12 -24.61 19.12 12.72
N THR A 13 -25.31 18.00 12.80
CA THR A 13 -26.49 17.71 11.95
C THR A 13 -27.62 18.70 12.22
N SER A 14 -27.86 19.07 13.47
CA SER A 14 -28.87 20.07 13.86
C SER A 14 -28.54 21.50 13.40
N LEU A 15 -27.25 21.82 13.17
CA LEU A 15 -26.78 23.15 12.79
C LEU A 15 -26.50 23.29 11.29
N GLY A 16 -26.75 22.25 10.49
CA GLY A 16 -26.45 22.27 9.04
C GLY A 16 -24.95 22.38 8.73
N ILE A 17 -24.08 22.09 9.71
CA ILE A 17 -22.63 22.15 9.53
C ILE A 17 -22.21 20.89 8.78
N GLN A 18 -22.02 21.03 7.47
CA GLN A 18 -21.33 20.01 6.68
C GLN A 18 -19.90 19.91 7.20
N THR A 19 -19.53 18.75 7.76
CA THR A 19 -18.11 18.51 8.09
C THR A 19 -17.36 18.46 6.77
N PRO A 20 -16.21 19.16 6.60
CA PRO A 20 -15.43 19.05 5.38
C PRO A 20 -15.16 17.56 5.12
N THR A 21 -15.55 17.06 3.96
CA THR A 21 -15.11 15.75 3.48
C THR A 21 -13.59 15.82 3.40
N ARG A 22 -12.90 15.16 4.34
CA ARG A 22 -11.45 15.04 4.29
C ARG A 22 -11.13 14.36 2.96
N THR A 23 -10.40 15.05 2.07
CA THR A 23 -9.95 14.46 0.81
C THR A 23 -9.17 13.19 1.17
N MET A 24 -9.63 12.06 0.66
CA MET A 24 -8.96 10.78 0.90
C MET A 24 -7.60 10.84 0.25
N VAL A 25 -6.53 10.81 1.07
CA VAL A 25 -5.17 10.77 0.55
C VAL A 25 -4.90 9.38 -0.02
N LYS A 26 -4.37 9.32 -1.23
CA LYS A 26 -3.94 8.08 -1.89
C LYS A 26 -2.41 8.03 -1.98
N ALA A 27 -1.82 6.92 -1.55
CA ALA A 27 -0.45 6.55 -1.87
C ALA A 27 -0.44 5.51 -2.99
N ILE A 28 0.50 5.65 -3.92
CA ILE A 28 0.75 4.63 -4.95
C ILE A 28 2.18 4.12 -4.74
N ALA A 29 2.30 2.85 -4.34
CA ALA A 29 3.58 2.18 -4.21
C ALA A 29 3.97 1.55 -5.55
N VAL A 30 5.06 2.02 -6.15
CA VAL A 30 5.51 1.59 -7.48
C VAL A 30 6.73 0.69 -7.34
N TYR A 31 6.64 -0.50 -7.94
CA TYR A 31 7.66 -1.54 -7.83
C TYR A 31 8.28 -1.92 -9.17
N THR A 32 9.42 -2.60 -9.10
CA THR A 32 10.11 -3.14 -10.26
C THR A 32 9.38 -4.37 -10.83
N ASN A 33 9.63 -4.67 -12.09
CA ASN A 33 9.33 -5.98 -12.69
C ASN A 33 10.62 -6.81 -12.91
N HIS A 34 11.78 -6.31 -12.47
CA HIS A 34 13.05 -7.03 -12.57
C HIS A 34 13.15 -8.10 -11.50
N GLN A 35 13.50 -9.31 -11.92
CA GLN A 35 13.64 -10.50 -11.05
C GLN A 35 15.05 -11.09 -11.06
N ARG A 36 15.98 -10.47 -11.81
CA ARG A 36 17.37 -10.92 -11.92
C ARG A 36 18.32 -9.73 -12.00
N LEU A 37 19.46 -9.87 -11.34
CA LEU A 37 20.62 -9.01 -11.51
C LEU A 37 21.39 -9.38 -12.79
N LEU A 38 22.37 -8.55 -13.17
CA LEU A 38 23.16 -8.75 -14.39
C LEU A 38 23.99 -10.05 -14.37
N ASP A 39 24.35 -10.53 -13.18
CA ASP A 39 25.07 -11.79 -12.98
C ASP A 39 24.15 -13.03 -12.96
N GLY A 40 22.84 -12.84 -13.13
CA GLY A 40 21.84 -13.91 -13.16
C GLY A 40 21.22 -14.26 -11.81
N THR A 41 21.73 -13.69 -10.70
CA THR A 41 21.19 -13.88 -9.35
C THR A 41 19.72 -13.48 -9.32
N THR A 42 18.86 -14.35 -8.78
CA THR A 42 17.43 -14.06 -8.59
C THR A 42 17.27 -12.98 -7.53
N THR A 43 16.41 -12.01 -7.79
CA THR A 43 16.07 -10.93 -6.85
C THR A 43 14.62 -10.49 -7.09
N GLY A 44 14.19 -9.42 -6.44
CA GLY A 44 12.88 -8.81 -6.63
C GLY A 44 12.66 -7.69 -5.62
N CYS A 45 11.40 -7.40 -5.32
CA CYS A 45 11.04 -6.45 -4.27
C CYS A 45 11.26 -7.07 -2.90
N TRP A 46 11.74 -6.27 -1.95
CA TRP A 46 11.91 -6.70 -0.57
C TRP A 46 10.58 -6.59 0.17
N MET A 47 10.06 -7.68 0.74
CA MET A 47 8.72 -7.74 1.31
C MET A 47 8.49 -6.72 2.43
N GLU A 48 9.46 -6.53 3.31
CA GLU A 48 9.33 -5.58 4.42
C GLU A 48 9.23 -4.12 3.94
N GLU A 49 9.99 -3.77 2.89
CA GLU A 49 9.97 -2.42 2.30
C GLU A 49 8.61 -2.11 1.66
N LEU A 50 7.83 -3.14 1.34
CA LEU A 50 6.46 -3.01 0.89
C LEU A 50 5.47 -2.98 2.06
N ALA A 51 5.59 -3.95 2.97
CA ALA A 51 4.61 -4.22 4.00
C ALA A 51 4.58 -3.13 5.09
N ALA A 52 5.75 -2.69 5.57
CA ALA A 52 5.84 -1.69 6.62
C ALA A 52 5.18 -0.35 6.22
N PRO A 53 5.52 0.30 5.09
CA PRO A 53 4.84 1.54 4.70
C PRO A 53 3.37 1.31 4.33
N TYR A 54 3.01 0.16 3.74
CA TYR A 54 1.61 -0.16 3.45
C TYR A 54 0.74 -0.06 4.70
N TYR A 55 1.13 -0.72 5.80
CA TYR A 55 0.33 -0.69 7.02
C TYR A 55 0.38 0.67 7.74
N ILE A 56 1.49 1.41 7.65
CA ILE A 56 1.58 2.78 8.19
C ILE A 56 0.57 3.70 7.47
N PHE A 57 0.52 3.69 6.13
CA PHE A 57 -0.43 4.50 5.38
C PHE A 57 -1.88 4.09 5.63
N LYS A 58 -2.16 2.79 5.70
CA LYS A 58 -3.50 2.28 6.02
C LYS A 58 -3.95 2.71 7.43
N ALA A 59 -3.05 2.74 8.41
CA ALA A 59 -3.34 3.20 9.77
C ALA A 59 -3.71 4.70 9.82
N GLU A 60 -3.11 5.51 8.95
CA GLU A 60 -3.44 6.94 8.79
C GLU A 60 -4.72 7.19 7.97
N GLY A 61 -5.39 6.13 7.52
CA GLY A 61 -6.63 6.19 6.76
C GLY A 61 -6.43 6.48 5.27
N TRP A 62 -5.23 6.29 4.74
CA TRP A 62 -4.96 6.50 3.32
C TRP A 62 -5.42 5.30 2.50
N SER A 63 -5.80 5.54 1.23
CA SER A 63 -5.86 4.45 0.25
C SER A 63 -4.43 4.15 -0.23
N VAL A 64 -4.15 2.87 -0.46
CA VAL A 64 -2.82 2.44 -0.92
C VAL A 64 -3.03 1.52 -2.11
N ASP A 65 -2.58 1.97 -3.28
CA ASP A 65 -2.57 1.19 -4.51
C ASP A 65 -1.14 0.70 -4.79
N VAL A 66 -1.04 -0.45 -5.45
CA VAL A 66 0.24 -1.03 -5.88
C VAL A 66 0.32 -0.97 -7.39
N ALA A 67 1.44 -0.51 -7.92
CA ALA A 67 1.74 -0.45 -9.34
C ALA A 67 3.13 -1.03 -9.62
N SER A 68 3.43 -1.28 -10.90
CA SER A 68 4.80 -1.64 -11.31
C SER A 68 5.20 -0.96 -12.61
N MET A 69 6.51 -0.95 -12.90
CA MET A 69 7.05 -0.26 -14.09
C MET A 69 6.35 -0.65 -15.40
N LYS A 70 6.04 -1.93 -15.58
CA LYS A 70 5.40 -2.51 -16.78
C LYS A 70 3.99 -3.04 -16.52
N GLY A 71 3.51 -3.00 -15.27
CA GLY A 71 2.29 -3.68 -14.87
C GLY A 71 2.48 -5.19 -14.73
N GLY A 72 1.41 -5.92 -14.43
CA GLY A 72 1.45 -7.35 -14.20
C GLY A 72 2.09 -7.72 -12.86
N LYS A 73 2.73 -8.89 -12.81
CA LYS A 73 3.27 -9.44 -11.57
C LYS A 73 4.48 -8.66 -11.06
N VAL A 74 4.46 -8.34 -9.78
CA VAL A 74 5.62 -7.83 -9.03
C VAL A 74 6.41 -9.04 -8.51
N PRO A 75 7.67 -9.24 -8.97
CA PRO A 75 8.51 -10.30 -8.42
C PRO A 75 8.98 -9.93 -7.01
N MET A 76 8.90 -10.88 -6.08
CA MET A 76 9.44 -10.75 -4.74
C MET A 76 10.83 -11.38 -4.65
N ASP A 77 11.71 -10.76 -3.88
CA ASP A 77 12.97 -11.38 -3.48
C ASP A 77 12.67 -12.42 -2.38
N LEU A 78 12.93 -13.70 -2.66
CA LEU A 78 12.63 -14.78 -1.71
C LEU A 78 13.43 -14.65 -0.41
N ALA A 79 14.65 -14.08 -0.47
CA ALA A 79 15.46 -13.86 0.72
C ALA A 79 14.78 -12.90 1.72
N SER A 80 13.91 -12.01 1.24
CA SER A 80 13.13 -11.10 2.11
C SER A 80 12.03 -11.81 2.91
N MET A 81 11.78 -13.09 2.63
CA MET A 81 10.76 -13.91 3.28
C MET A 81 11.37 -15.04 4.11
N GLU A 82 12.64 -14.92 4.49
CA GLU A 82 13.37 -15.90 5.29
C GLU A 82 13.85 -15.33 6.64
N GLY A 83 13.83 -16.18 7.67
CA GLY A 83 14.40 -15.87 8.99
C GLY A 83 13.94 -14.52 9.56
N ASP A 84 14.90 -13.74 10.05
CA ASP A 84 14.66 -12.42 10.66
C ASP A 84 14.26 -11.35 9.63
N PHE A 85 14.45 -11.60 8.33
CA PHE A 85 13.99 -10.70 7.27
C PHE A 85 12.47 -10.78 7.07
N PHE A 86 11.86 -11.92 7.39
CA PHE A 86 10.41 -12.09 7.31
C PHE A 86 9.74 -11.59 8.59
N THR A 87 9.71 -10.27 8.74
CA THR A 87 9.09 -9.59 9.89
C THR A 87 7.60 -9.94 10.02
N GLU A 88 6.99 -9.52 11.13
CA GLU A 88 5.54 -9.67 11.33
C GLU A 88 4.72 -8.88 10.31
N ALA A 89 5.16 -7.68 9.90
CA ALA A 89 4.47 -6.92 8.86
C ALA A 89 4.56 -7.63 7.51
N ALA A 90 5.74 -8.13 7.15
CA ALA A 90 5.96 -8.89 5.94
C ALA A 90 5.11 -10.18 5.89
N LYS A 91 5.07 -10.95 7.00
CA LYS A 91 4.21 -12.16 7.13
C LYS A 91 2.74 -11.82 6.94
N LYS A 92 2.26 -10.78 7.63
CA LYS A 92 0.88 -10.34 7.55
C LYS A 92 0.52 -9.92 6.13
N PHE A 93 1.39 -9.16 5.46
CA PHE A 93 1.16 -8.74 4.07
C PHE A 93 1.11 -9.95 3.13
N ALA A 94 2.05 -10.88 3.24
CA ALA A 94 2.09 -12.08 2.41
C ALA A 94 0.81 -12.94 2.55
N GLN A 95 0.24 -13.00 3.75
CA GLN A 95 -0.97 -13.77 4.03
C GLN A 95 -2.25 -13.06 3.56
N GLU A 96 -2.37 -11.76 3.81
CA GLU A 96 -3.62 -11.02 3.62
C GLU A 96 -3.71 -10.29 2.28
N ASN A 97 -2.57 -9.88 1.70
CA ASN A 97 -2.52 -8.87 0.64
C ASN A 97 -1.64 -9.26 -0.55
N SER A 98 -1.10 -10.49 -0.59
CA SER A 98 -0.21 -10.94 -1.67
C SER A 98 -0.83 -10.86 -3.07
N SER A 99 -2.16 -11.01 -3.18
CA SER A 99 -2.88 -10.88 -4.44
C SER A 99 -2.77 -9.50 -5.10
N LEU A 100 -2.46 -8.45 -4.33
CA LEU A 100 -2.18 -7.11 -4.86
C LEU A 100 -0.94 -7.08 -5.77
N LEU A 101 -0.09 -8.11 -5.70
CA LEU A 101 1.18 -8.21 -6.45
C LEU A 101 1.07 -9.05 -7.72
N ASP A 102 -0.03 -9.79 -7.92
CA ASP A 102 -0.15 -10.73 -9.02
C ASP A 102 -0.42 -10.04 -10.36
N SER A 103 -1.18 -8.94 -10.35
CA SER A 103 -1.54 -8.18 -11.54
C SER A 103 -1.72 -6.70 -11.21
N THR A 104 -0.64 -5.93 -11.36
CA THR A 104 -0.61 -4.49 -11.08
C THR A 104 -0.82 -3.67 -12.35
N PRO A 105 -1.36 -2.43 -12.26
CA PRO A 105 -1.28 -1.48 -13.36
C PRO A 105 0.17 -1.08 -13.66
N ALA A 106 0.44 -0.76 -14.93
CA ALA A 106 1.70 -0.13 -15.31
C ALA A 106 1.75 1.31 -14.82
N VAL A 107 2.90 1.77 -14.32
CA VAL A 107 3.07 3.15 -13.86
C VAL A 107 2.69 4.17 -14.93
N SER A 108 2.94 3.87 -16.21
CA SER A 108 2.58 4.72 -17.36
C SER A 108 1.08 4.84 -17.62
N SER A 109 0.27 3.93 -17.05
CA SER A 109 -1.20 3.95 -17.18
C SER A 109 -1.89 4.74 -16.07
N LEU A 110 -1.15 5.10 -15.01
CA LEU A 110 -1.70 5.85 -13.88
C LEU A 110 -1.96 7.30 -14.28
N LYS A 111 -3.07 7.84 -13.78
CA LYS A 111 -3.44 9.25 -13.94
C LYS A 111 -3.59 9.85 -12.55
N PRO A 112 -3.12 11.09 -12.33
CA PRO A 112 -3.52 11.84 -11.15
C PRO A 112 -5.05 11.89 -11.08
N GLU A 113 -5.61 11.66 -9.89
CA GLU A 113 -7.01 11.99 -9.65
C GLU A 113 -7.14 13.53 -9.68
N GLU A 114 -8.18 14.04 -10.33
CA GLU A 114 -8.48 15.48 -10.43
C GLU A 114 -9.06 16.05 -9.12
#